data_AF-A0A9E0RBV0-F1
#
_entry.id   AF-A0A9E0RBV0-F1
#
_cell.length_a   1.000
_cell.length_b   1.000
_cell.length_c   1.000
_cell.angle_alpha   90.00
_cell.angle_beta   90.00
_cell.angle_gamma   90.00
#
_symmetry.space_group_name_H-M   'P 1'
#
loop_
_entity.id
_entity.type
_entity.pdbx_description
1 polymer ?
#
loop_
_entity_poly.entity_id
_entity_poly.type
_entity_poly.pdbx_seq_one_letter_code
_entity_poly.pdbx_strand_id
1 'polypeptide(L)'
;MMFGHYIAWISAALMGAATASIMKLSVAVVSPGDVAYYALGATGFVIVIIAGWTTANPNLYRAGLAAQAVFPNVARQKVTLVVGAVVVVLSAFPFIYRSILPILAYAGLVLVPIGGIVLAEQHIFPKLGYKTNWHRLKGVKDNMPALITWGICLVFGFGLNFLNIIPFVYLFLPTWVLSIVCYTILAKRAGADKSYPEAEKREADFHRRVEEYHAELARTESKEHVKDTSMLTKAIRAIWIVIGLVIPAILAWRVLFNSPDLYAYYVNRELFYDVTIWCTLIYFVFAWWDLQRSKSVQRSSQTSAEKVAAV
;
A
#
# COMPACT_ATOMS: atom_id res chain seq x y z
N MET A 1 -6.24 7.56 7.58
CA MET A 1 -5.65 7.20 6.27
C MET A 1 -6.62 7.30 5.09
N MET A 2 -7.94 7.11 5.26
CA MET A 2 -8.88 7.10 4.12
C MET A 2 -8.99 8.46 3.39
N PHE A 3 -9.15 9.57 4.11
CA PHE A 3 -9.38 10.89 3.50
C PHE A 3 -8.26 11.34 2.56
N GLY A 4 -7.01 11.31 3.03
CA GLY A 4 -5.85 11.69 2.20
C GLY A 4 -5.67 10.81 0.97
N HIS A 5 -6.05 9.53 1.06
CA HIS A 5 -5.95 8.61 -0.06
C HIS A 5 -6.93 8.98 -1.18
N TYR A 6 -8.20 9.25 -0.85
CA TYR A 6 -9.20 9.66 -1.84
C TYR A 6 -8.84 11.00 -2.50
N ILE A 7 -8.37 11.98 -1.72
CA ILE A 7 -7.93 13.28 -2.28
C ILE A 7 -6.79 13.07 -3.27
N ALA A 8 -5.77 12.29 -2.90
CA ALA A 8 -4.64 12.03 -3.78
C ALA A 8 -5.08 11.38 -5.11
N TRP A 9 -6.03 10.44 -5.08
CA TRP A 9 -6.55 9.80 -6.28
C TRP A 9 -7.39 10.73 -7.15
N ILE A 10 -8.25 11.55 -6.56
CA ILE A 10 -9.03 12.54 -7.29
C ILE A 10 -8.10 13.55 -7.96
N SER A 11 -7.12 14.08 -7.23
CA SER A 11 -6.12 15.00 -7.78
C SER A 11 -5.33 14.36 -8.92
N ALA A 12 -4.86 13.11 -8.75
CA ALA A 12 -4.13 12.40 -9.79
C ALA A 12 -4.99 12.15 -11.05
N ALA A 13 -6.28 11.83 -10.89
CA ALA A 13 -7.20 11.64 -12.01
C ALA A 13 -7.45 12.94 -12.78
N LEU A 14 -7.66 14.06 -12.07
CA LEU A 14 -7.82 15.39 -12.67
C LEU A 14 -6.56 15.82 -13.43
N MET A 15 -5.39 15.68 -12.80
CA MET A 15 -4.10 15.98 -13.44
C MET A 15 -3.90 15.10 -14.67
N GLY A 16 -4.15 13.79 -14.57
CA GLY A 16 -4.02 12.84 -15.68
C GLY A 16 -4.93 13.17 -16.86
N ALA A 17 -6.18 13.55 -16.60
CA ALA A 17 -7.12 13.99 -17.63
C ALA A 17 -6.67 15.28 -18.32
N ALA A 18 -6.18 16.26 -17.55
CA ALA A 18 -5.64 17.50 -18.09
C ALA A 18 -4.42 17.24 -18.98
N THR A 19 -3.46 16.44 -18.51
CA THR A 19 -2.26 16.07 -19.28
C THR A 19 -2.62 15.30 -20.54
N ALA A 20 -3.57 14.36 -20.47
CA ALA A 20 -4.06 13.62 -21.64
C ALA A 20 -4.62 14.58 -22.71
N SER A 21 -5.43 15.56 -22.29
CA SER A 21 -5.97 16.59 -23.19
C SER A 21 -4.88 17.46 -23.82
N ILE A 22 -3.86 17.86 -23.04
CA ILE A 22 -2.75 18.70 -23.53
C ILE A 22 -1.90 17.93 -24.54
N MET A 23 -1.58 16.66 -24.25
CA MET A 23 -0.75 15.82 -25.10
C MET A 23 -1.51 15.21 -26.28
N LYS A 24 -2.84 15.37 -26.34
CA LYS A 24 -3.73 14.70 -27.30
C LYS A 24 -3.56 13.17 -27.28
N LEU A 25 -3.36 12.62 -26.08
CA LEU A 25 -3.22 11.19 -25.82
C LEU A 25 -4.44 10.66 -25.08
N SER A 26 -4.69 9.36 -25.18
CA SER A 26 -5.65 8.69 -24.29
C SER A 26 -5.09 8.67 -22.87
N VAL A 27 -5.94 8.86 -21.85
CA VAL A 27 -5.58 8.73 -20.43
C VAL A 27 -4.90 7.39 -20.13
N ALA A 28 -5.25 6.33 -20.88
CA ALA A 28 -4.67 5.00 -20.70
C ALA A 28 -3.17 4.91 -21.07
N VAL A 29 -2.62 5.87 -21.81
CA VAL A 29 -1.23 5.85 -22.30
C VAL A 29 -0.39 7.03 -21.80
N VAL A 30 -0.97 7.94 -21.01
CA VAL A 30 -0.20 9.04 -20.42
C VAL A 30 0.73 8.50 -19.35
N SER A 31 2.02 8.85 -19.42
CA SER A 31 2.98 8.39 -18.42
C SER A 31 2.83 9.19 -17.11
N PRO A 32 3.01 8.57 -15.93
CA PRO A 32 2.99 9.31 -14.66
C PRO A 32 4.03 10.44 -14.58
N GLY A 33 5.15 10.28 -15.30
CA GLY A 33 6.18 11.32 -15.42
C GLY A 33 5.65 12.55 -16.15
N ASP A 34 4.95 12.36 -17.27
CA ASP A 34 4.31 13.46 -17.99
C ASP A 34 3.25 14.14 -17.14
N VAL A 35 2.40 13.37 -16.44
CA VAL A 35 1.37 13.94 -15.54
C VAL A 35 2.01 14.86 -14.49
N ALA A 36 3.11 14.42 -13.89
CA ALA A 36 3.79 15.21 -12.87
C ALA A 36 4.50 16.44 -13.44
N TYR A 37 5.14 16.31 -14.61
CA TYR A 37 5.82 17.42 -15.27
C TYR A 37 4.84 18.51 -15.71
N TYR A 38 3.73 18.14 -16.34
CA TYR A 38 2.72 19.10 -16.78
C TYR A 38 1.97 19.76 -15.63
N ALA A 39 2.02 19.20 -14.42
CA ALA A 39 1.39 19.79 -13.24
C ALA A 39 2.34 20.63 -12.37
N LEU A 40 3.60 20.21 -12.20
CA LEU A 40 4.54 20.80 -11.24
C LEU A 40 5.93 21.10 -11.82
N GLY A 41 6.12 20.93 -13.13
CA GLY A 41 7.42 21.08 -13.79
C GLY A 41 8.45 20.06 -13.31
N ALA A 42 9.72 20.45 -13.23
CA ALA A 42 10.81 19.57 -12.77
C ALA A 42 10.58 19.02 -11.36
N THR A 43 9.88 19.77 -10.51
CA THR A 43 9.47 19.34 -9.17
C THR A 43 8.66 18.05 -9.22
N GLY A 44 7.75 17.94 -10.20
CA GLY A 44 6.90 16.77 -10.38
C GLY A 44 7.71 15.49 -10.53
N PHE A 45 8.82 15.52 -11.26
CA PHE A 45 9.70 14.36 -11.41
C PHE A 45 10.32 13.93 -10.09
N VAL A 46 10.83 14.88 -9.30
CA VAL A 46 11.41 14.60 -7.98
C VAL A 46 10.35 13.94 -7.07
N ILE A 47 9.15 14.51 -7.05
CA ILE A 47 8.04 13.99 -6.24
C ILE A 47 7.65 12.57 -6.69
N VAL A 48 7.52 12.31 -7.99
CA VAL A 48 7.16 10.97 -8.50
C VAL A 48 8.22 9.93 -8.18
N ILE A 49 9.51 10.28 -8.27
CA ILE A 49 10.60 9.38 -7.92
C ILE A 49 10.54 9.01 -6.43
N ILE A 50 10.36 10.01 -5.55
CA ILE A 50 10.25 9.79 -4.10
C ILE A 50 8.98 9.01 -3.75
N ALA A 51 7.86 9.31 -4.38
CA ALA A 51 6.60 8.58 -4.21
C ALA A 51 6.73 7.11 -4.67
N GLY A 52 7.40 6.88 -5.80
CA GLY A 52 7.73 5.55 -6.31
C GLY A 52 8.58 4.76 -5.33
N TRP A 53 9.65 5.36 -4.79
CA TRP A 53 10.52 4.72 -3.81
C TRP A 53 9.74 4.35 -2.53
N THR A 54 9.02 5.30 -1.94
CA THR A 54 8.28 5.07 -0.69
C THR A 54 7.20 3.99 -0.83
N THR A 55 6.63 3.81 -2.02
CA THR A 55 5.68 2.73 -2.32
C THR A 55 6.38 1.39 -2.61
N ALA A 56 7.53 1.42 -3.30
CA ALA A 56 8.28 0.22 -3.67
C ALA A 56 8.88 -0.51 -2.45
N ASN A 57 9.38 0.21 -1.45
CA ASN A 57 10.00 -0.38 -0.25
C ASN A 57 9.11 -1.40 0.47
N PRO A 58 7.89 -1.05 0.95
CA PRO A 58 7.03 -2.01 1.64
C PRO A 58 6.52 -3.12 0.71
N ASN A 59 6.34 -2.85 -0.59
CA ASN A 59 5.92 -3.86 -1.56
C ASN A 59 7.01 -4.92 -1.76
N LEU A 60 8.26 -4.50 -1.94
CA LEU A 60 9.40 -5.40 -2.05
C LEU A 60 9.63 -6.18 -0.74
N TYR A 61 9.44 -5.52 0.41
CA TYR A 61 9.48 -6.16 1.73
C TYR A 61 8.44 -7.29 1.85
N ARG A 62 7.19 -7.03 1.43
CA ARG A 62 6.10 -8.02 1.44
C ARG A 62 6.35 -9.17 0.46
N ALA A 63 6.81 -8.86 -0.75
CA ALA A 63 7.19 -9.87 -1.74
C ALA A 63 8.34 -10.76 -1.23
N GLY A 64 9.36 -10.16 -0.61
CA GLY A 64 10.48 -10.88 0.00
C GLY A 64 10.05 -11.80 1.14
N LEU A 65 9.12 -11.37 2.01
CA LEU A 65 8.56 -12.22 3.06
C LEU A 65 7.72 -13.38 2.50
N ALA A 66 6.89 -13.11 1.49
CA ALA A 66 6.10 -14.15 0.84
C ALA A 66 6.99 -15.21 0.18
N ALA A 67 8.06 -14.78 -0.51
CA ALA A 67 9.03 -15.69 -1.09
C ALA A 67 9.83 -16.46 -0.02
N GLN A 68 10.16 -15.82 1.11
CA GLN A 68 10.82 -16.50 2.23
C GLN A 68 9.95 -17.58 2.86
N ALA A 69 8.63 -17.38 2.90
CA ALA A 69 7.70 -18.41 3.39
C ALA A 69 7.72 -19.68 2.52
N VAL A 70 8.02 -19.55 1.22
CA VAL A 70 8.21 -20.68 0.29
C VAL A 70 9.61 -21.28 0.40
N PHE A 71 10.64 -20.46 0.63
CA PHE A 71 12.04 -20.87 0.77
C PHE A 71 12.58 -20.61 2.19
N PRO A 72 12.12 -21.34 3.21
CA PRO A 72 12.41 -21.04 4.62
C PRO A 72 13.90 -21.17 4.99
N ASN A 73 14.65 -21.98 4.25
CA ASN A 73 16.07 -22.23 4.50
C ASN A 73 17.00 -21.11 4.01
N VAL A 74 16.47 -20.11 3.29
CA VAL A 74 17.27 -19.01 2.73
C VAL A 74 17.09 -17.75 3.57
N ALA A 75 18.20 -17.08 3.87
CA ALA A 75 18.18 -15.81 4.58
C ALA A 75 17.31 -14.79 3.85
N ARG A 76 16.43 -14.12 4.59
CA ARG A 76 15.47 -13.13 4.09
C ARG A 76 16.08 -12.07 3.17
N GLN A 77 17.27 -11.57 3.54
CA GLN A 77 17.98 -10.55 2.78
C GLN A 77 18.32 -11.04 1.37
N LYS A 78 18.78 -12.30 1.25
CA LYS A 78 19.11 -12.93 -0.04
C LYS A 78 17.86 -13.10 -0.91
N VAL A 79 16.77 -13.59 -0.32
CA VAL A 79 15.49 -13.75 -1.04
C VAL A 79 14.99 -12.40 -1.56
N THR A 80 15.01 -11.37 -0.71
CA THR A 80 14.54 -10.03 -1.09
C THR A 80 15.41 -9.42 -2.19
N LEU A 81 16.73 -9.63 -2.13
CA LEU A 81 17.67 -9.16 -3.17
C LEU A 81 17.38 -9.84 -4.52
N VAL A 82 17.16 -11.16 -4.52
CA VAL A 82 16.83 -11.91 -5.75
C VAL A 82 15.50 -11.44 -6.33
N VAL A 83 14.46 -11.31 -5.51
CA VAL A 83 13.16 -10.77 -5.94
C VAL A 83 13.32 -9.37 -6.52
N GLY A 84 14.10 -8.50 -5.88
CA GLY A 84 14.40 -7.15 -6.36
C GLY A 84 15.14 -7.16 -7.70
N ALA A 85 16.16 -8.00 -7.86
CA ALA A 85 16.90 -8.13 -9.11
C ALA A 85 16.01 -8.58 -10.27
N VAL A 86 15.14 -9.57 -10.04
CA VAL A 86 14.15 -10.02 -11.03
C VAL A 86 13.20 -8.86 -11.40
N VAL A 87 12.70 -8.12 -10.41
CA VAL A 87 11.83 -6.96 -10.65
C VAL A 87 12.55 -5.89 -11.48
N VAL A 88 13.83 -5.60 -11.20
CA VAL A 88 14.62 -4.62 -11.97
C VAL A 88 14.78 -5.06 -13.43
N VAL A 89 15.18 -6.32 -13.64
CA VAL A 89 15.33 -6.88 -15.00
C VAL A 89 14.02 -6.83 -15.76
N LEU A 90 12.92 -7.28 -15.14
CA LEU A 90 11.59 -7.24 -15.74
C LEU A 90 11.13 -5.80 -16.04
N SER A 91 11.40 -4.86 -15.13
CA SER A 91 11.00 -3.44 -15.28
C SER A 91 11.72 -2.73 -16.42
N ALA A 92 12.89 -3.23 -16.85
CA ALA A 92 13.61 -2.68 -17.99
C ALA A 92 12.90 -2.97 -19.34
N PHE A 93 11.97 -3.93 -19.38
CA PHE A 93 11.26 -4.28 -20.61
C PHE A 93 10.05 -3.36 -20.86
N PRO A 94 9.95 -2.74 -22.06
CA PRO A 94 8.88 -1.78 -22.34
C PRO A 94 7.45 -2.32 -22.25
N PHE A 95 7.29 -3.63 -22.43
CA PHE A 95 5.99 -4.28 -22.35
C PHE A 95 5.31 -4.11 -20.97
N ILE A 96 6.09 -4.07 -19.88
CA ILE A 96 5.54 -3.97 -18.53
C ILE A 96 4.85 -2.63 -18.30
N TYR A 97 5.53 -1.52 -18.61
CA TYR A 97 4.93 -0.20 -18.37
C TYR A 97 3.80 0.11 -19.37
N ARG A 98 3.89 -0.38 -20.63
CA ARG A 98 2.84 -0.20 -21.63
C ARG A 98 1.57 -1.00 -21.33
N SER A 99 1.71 -2.12 -20.64
CA SER A 99 0.60 -3.04 -20.34
C SER A 99 0.27 -3.10 -18.84
N ILE A 100 0.64 -2.07 -18.07
CA ILE A 100 0.47 -2.08 -16.62
C ILE A 100 -0.99 -2.24 -16.20
N LEU A 101 -1.92 -1.60 -16.92
CA LEU A 101 -3.36 -1.68 -16.65
C LEU A 101 -3.90 -3.12 -16.85
N PRO A 102 -3.73 -3.77 -18.02
CA PRO A 102 -4.09 -5.18 -18.17
C PRO A 102 -3.41 -6.11 -17.17
N ILE A 103 -2.09 -5.96 -16.97
CA ILE A 103 -1.32 -6.83 -16.05
C ILE A 103 -1.91 -6.74 -14.64
N LEU A 104 -2.17 -5.52 -14.15
CA LEU A 104 -2.75 -5.30 -12.84
C LEU A 104 -4.18 -5.86 -12.74
N ALA A 105 -4.96 -5.71 -13.80
CA ALA A 105 -6.33 -6.22 -13.86
C ALA A 105 -6.35 -7.77 -13.79
N TYR A 106 -5.50 -8.45 -14.56
CA TYR A 106 -5.35 -9.90 -14.51
C TYR A 106 -4.80 -10.38 -13.16
N ALA A 107 -3.80 -9.71 -12.60
CA ALA A 107 -3.29 -10.02 -11.27
C ALA A 107 -4.40 -9.89 -10.20
N GLY A 108 -5.25 -8.86 -10.33
CA GLY A 108 -6.44 -8.70 -9.52
C GLY A 108 -7.38 -9.90 -9.61
N LEU A 109 -7.72 -10.34 -10.81
CA LEU A 109 -8.61 -11.50 -11.03
C LEU A 109 -8.05 -12.79 -10.40
N VAL A 110 -6.72 -12.99 -10.42
CA VAL A 110 -6.06 -14.14 -9.78
C VAL A 110 -6.14 -14.08 -8.24
N LEU A 111 -6.12 -12.88 -7.66
CA LEU A 111 -6.15 -12.67 -6.21
C LEU A 111 -7.57 -12.61 -5.62
N VAL A 112 -8.57 -12.22 -6.41
CA VAL A 112 -9.97 -12.08 -5.97
C VAL A 112 -10.51 -13.33 -5.24
N PRO A 113 -10.30 -14.57 -5.74
CA PRO A 113 -10.79 -15.76 -5.04
C PRO A 113 -10.15 -15.94 -3.67
N ILE A 114 -8.88 -15.56 -3.50
CA ILE A 114 -8.17 -15.65 -2.22
C ILE A 114 -8.83 -14.73 -1.19
N GLY A 115 -9.20 -13.51 -1.61
CA GLY A 115 -9.94 -12.57 -0.76
C GLY A 115 -11.30 -13.13 -0.31
N GLY A 116 -12.04 -13.80 -1.19
CA GLY A 116 -13.31 -14.44 -0.84
C GLY A 116 -13.14 -15.65 0.08
N ILE A 117 -12.12 -16.48 -0.14
CA ILE A 117 -11.77 -17.62 0.75
C ILE A 117 -11.46 -17.11 2.17
N VAL A 118 -10.60 -16.09 2.29
CA VAL A 118 -10.24 -15.51 3.60
C VAL A 118 -11.45 -14.87 4.27
N LEU A 119 -12.31 -14.16 3.53
CA LEU A 119 -13.54 -13.61 4.09
C LEU A 119 -14.47 -14.70 4.59
N ALA A 120 -14.65 -15.78 3.82
CA ALA A 120 -15.46 -16.91 4.21
C ALA A 120 -14.92 -17.54 5.50
N GLU A 121 -13.61 -17.79 5.58
CA GLU A 121 -12.98 -18.43 6.73
C GLU A 121 -13.03 -17.57 7.99
N GLN A 122 -12.83 -16.26 7.89
CA GLN A 122 -12.74 -15.39 9.09
C GLN A 122 -14.09 -14.82 9.53
N HIS A 123 -15.04 -14.59 8.62
CA HIS A 123 -16.29 -13.88 8.94
C HIS A 123 -17.56 -14.71 8.74
N ILE A 124 -17.57 -15.65 7.79
CA ILE A 124 -18.76 -16.46 7.50
C ILE A 124 -18.75 -17.74 8.35
N PHE A 125 -17.61 -18.41 8.48
CA PHE A 125 -17.49 -19.67 9.22
C PHE A 125 -17.94 -19.53 10.68
N PRO A 126 -17.53 -18.50 11.45
CA PRO A 126 -18.01 -18.33 12.82
C PRO A 126 -19.54 -18.21 12.92
N LYS A 127 -20.18 -17.58 11.93
CA LYS A 127 -21.65 -17.41 11.88
C LYS A 127 -22.39 -18.70 11.51
N LEU A 128 -21.73 -19.59 10.77
CA LEU A 128 -22.25 -20.90 10.39
C LEU A 128 -21.92 -22.00 11.41
N GLY A 129 -21.16 -21.69 12.47
CA GLY A 129 -20.66 -22.65 13.44
C GLY A 129 -19.47 -23.49 12.96
N TYR A 130 -18.84 -23.12 11.84
CA TYR A 130 -17.63 -23.77 11.34
C TYR A 130 -16.40 -23.23 12.07
N LYS A 131 -15.34 -24.04 12.12
CA LYS A 131 -14.07 -23.66 12.72
C LYS A 131 -13.21 -22.87 11.73
N THR A 132 -12.69 -21.74 12.19
CA THR A 132 -11.67 -20.96 11.47
C THR A 132 -10.33 -21.68 11.54
N ASN A 133 -9.49 -21.61 10.49
CA ASN A 133 -8.21 -22.33 10.42
C ASN A 133 -8.37 -23.86 10.62
N TRP A 134 -9.51 -24.43 10.19
CA TRP A 134 -9.86 -25.84 10.41
C TRP A 134 -8.82 -26.81 9.85
N HIS A 135 -8.10 -26.44 8.79
CA HIS A 135 -7.04 -27.26 8.20
C HIS A 135 -5.90 -27.50 9.20
N ARG A 136 -5.53 -26.46 9.96
CA ARG A 136 -4.53 -26.53 11.04
C ARG A 136 -5.05 -27.34 12.22
N LEU A 137 -6.32 -27.16 12.59
CA LEU A 137 -6.96 -27.95 13.66
C LEU A 137 -7.00 -29.45 13.33
N LYS A 138 -7.26 -29.78 12.07
CA LYS A 138 -7.27 -31.16 11.56
C LYS A 138 -5.85 -31.74 11.40
N GLY A 139 -4.80 -30.92 11.49
CA GLY A 139 -3.41 -31.34 11.29
C GLY A 139 -3.02 -31.57 9.83
N VAL A 140 -3.81 -31.07 8.88
CA VAL A 140 -3.52 -31.18 7.44
C VAL A 140 -2.65 -30.00 7.03
N LYS A 141 -1.56 -30.27 6.30
CA LYS A 141 -0.63 -29.23 5.82
C LYS A 141 -1.26 -28.34 4.75
N ASP A 142 -2.01 -28.93 3.83
CA ASP A 142 -2.56 -28.24 2.66
C ASP A 142 -4.09 -28.10 2.73
N ASN A 143 -4.58 -26.89 2.49
CA ASN A 143 -6.01 -26.60 2.40
C ASN A 143 -6.52 -26.90 0.98
N MET A 144 -6.70 -28.19 0.66
CA MET A 144 -7.19 -28.63 -0.64
C MET A 144 -8.52 -27.98 -1.07
N PRO A 145 -9.52 -27.78 -0.18
CA PRO A 145 -10.72 -27.01 -0.52
C PRO A 145 -10.43 -25.59 -1.04
N ALA A 146 -9.44 -24.89 -0.48
CA ALA A 146 -9.05 -23.57 -0.94
C ALA A 146 -8.38 -23.62 -2.32
N LEU A 147 -7.47 -24.58 -2.54
CA LEU A 147 -6.78 -24.75 -3.83
C LEU A 147 -7.77 -25.11 -4.96
N ILE A 148 -8.69 -26.04 -4.70
CA ILE A 148 -9.74 -26.43 -5.66
C ILE A 148 -10.66 -25.24 -5.94
N THR A 149 -11.09 -24.51 -4.90
CA THR A 149 -11.92 -23.31 -5.09
C THR A 149 -11.21 -22.26 -5.92
N TRP A 150 -9.92 -22.01 -5.65
CA TRP A 150 -9.12 -21.08 -6.43
C TRP A 150 -9.06 -21.50 -7.90
N GLY A 151 -8.75 -22.76 -8.19
CA GLY A 151 -8.73 -23.30 -9.56
C GLY A 151 -10.08 -23.16 -10.28
N ILE A 152 -11.19 -23.51 -9.62
CA ILE A 152 -12.55 -23.33 -10.15
C ILE A 152 -12.81 -21.86 -10.50
N CYS A 153 -12.45 -20.95 -9.60
CA CYS A 153 -12.67 -19.53 -9.80
C CYS A 153 -11.80 -18.95 -10.92
N LEU A 154 -10.58 -19.45 -11.12
CA LEU A 154 -9.75 -19.05 -12.26
C LEU A 154 -10.38 -19.52 -13.58
N VAL A 155 -10.77 -20.80 -13.67
CA VAL A 155 -11.42 -21.33 -14.88
C VAL A 155 -12.70 -20.57 -15.18
N PHE A 156 -13.50 -20.28 -14.16
CA PHE A 156 -14.72 -19.50 -14.29
C PHE A 156 -14.44 -18.05 -14.73
N GLY A 157 -13.57 -17.32 -14.01
CA GLY A 157 -13.29 -15.91 -14.28
C GLY A 157 -12.64 -15.70 -15.64
N PHE A 158 -11.61 -16.49 -15.98
CA PHE A 158 -10.96 -16.43 -17.29
C PHE A 158 -11.85 -16.99 -18.40
N GLY A 159 -12.70 -17.98 -18.12
CA GLY A 159 -13.69 -18.49 -19.07
C GLY A 159 -14.73 -17.44 -19.45
N LEU A 160 -15.29 -16.72 -18.47
CA LEU A 160 -16.21 -15.61 -18.72
C LEU A 160 -15.55 -14.47 -19.51
N ASN A 161 -14.27 -14.17 -19.21
CA ASN A 161 -13.48 -13.21 -19.97
C ASN A 161 -13.31 -13.65 -21.44
N PHE A 162 -12.91 -14.91 -21.65
CA PHE A 162 -12.68 -15.47 -22.98
C PHE A 162 -13.96 -15.48 -23.84
N LEU A 163 -15.10 -15.76 -23.21
CA LEU A 163 -16.41 -15.76 -23.87
C LEU A 163 -17.01 -14.35 -24.03
N ASN A 164 -16.32 -13.29 -23.55
CA ASN A 164 -16.79 -11.90 -23.58
C ASN A 164 -18.21 -11.68 -23.00
N ILE A 165 -18.58 -12.44 -21.97
CA ILE A 165 -19.93 -12.38 -21.37
C ILE A 165 -20.09 -11.13 -20.51
N ILE A 166 -19.05 -10.77 -19.74
CA ILE A 166 -19.06 -9.67 -18.79
C ILE A 166 -17.81 -8.81 -19.03
N PRO A 167 -17.90 -7.46 -19.00
CA PRO A 167 -16.72 -6.62 -19.05
C PRO A 167 -15.72 -6.98 -17.95
N PHE A 168 -14.43 -7.03 -18.31
CA PHE A 168 -13.37 -7.52 -17.42
C PHE A 168 -13.41 -6.90 -16.02
N VAL A 169 -13.62 -5.58 -15.95
CA VAL A 169 -13.64 -4.81 -14.70
C VAL A 169 -14.73 -5.24 -13.71
N TYR A 170 -15.75 -5.96 -14.17
CA TYR A 170 -16.83 -6.48 -13.31
C TYR A 170 -16.66 -7.96 -12.98
N LEU A 171 -15.72 -8.68 -13.60
CA LEU A 171 -15.49 -10.11 -13.37
C LEU A 171 -15.09 -10.44 -11.93
N PHE A 172 -14.55 -9.46 -11.19
CA PHE A 172 -14.19 -9.67 -9.80
C PHE A 172 -15.42 -10.02 -8.94
N LEU A 173 -16.59 -9.41 -9.18
CA LEU A 173 -17.80 -9.64 -8.38
C LEU A 173 -18.30 -11.10 -8.45
N PRO A 174 -18.63 -11.65 -9.64
CA PRO A 174 -19.13 -13.02 -9.73
C PRO A 174 -18.06 -14.04 -9.30
N THR A 175 -16.78 -13.80 -9.62
CA THR A 175 -15.67 -14.66 -9.19
C THR A 175 -15.52 -14.67 -7.67
N TRP A 176 -15.68 -13.51 -7.03
CA TRP A 176 -15.61 -13.38 -5.58
C TRP A 176 -16.77 -14.10 -4.88
N VAL A 177 -18.01 -13.89 -5.35
CA VAL A 177 -19.18 -14.61 -4.81
C VAL A 177 -19.02 -16.11 -4.99
N LEU A 178 -18.59 -16.57 -6.16
CA LEU A 178 -18.33 -17.99 -6.43
C LEU A 178 -17.30 -18.55 -5.46
N SER A 179 -16.20 -17.82 -5.21
CA SER A 179 -15.15 -18.27 -4.29
C SER A 179 -15.67 -18.48 -2.87
N ILE A 180 -16.54 -17.60 -2.38
CA ILE A 180 -17.15 -17.74 -1.05
C ILE A 180 -18.03 -18.99 -0.99
N VAL A 181 -18.90 -19.16 -1.98
CA VAL A 181 -19.87 -20.28 -2.01
C VAL A 181 -19.13 -21.61 -2.16
N CYS A 182 -18.25 -21.73 -3.15
CA CYS A 182 -17.47 -22.94 -3.40
C CYS A 182 -16.60 -23.31 -2.19
N TYR A 183 -15.89 -22.33 -1.61
CA TYR A 183 -15.04 -22.61 -0.46
C TYR A 183 -15.85 -23.08 0.74
N THR A 184 -16.98 -22.41 1.03
CA THR A 184 -17.85 -22.79 2.16
C THR A 184 -18.39 -24.21 2.04
N ILE A 185 -18.80 -24.62 0.83
CA ILE A 185 -19.31 -25.98 0.57
C ILE A 185 -18.19 -27.02 0.68
N LEU A 186 -17.04 -26.77 0.05
CA LEU A 186 -15.92 -27.71 0.04
C LEU A 186 -15.26 -27.83 1.42
N ALA A 187 -15.13 -26.73 2.16
CA ALA A 187 -14.60 -26.71 3.52
C ALA A 187 -15.52 -27.49 4.47
N LYS A 188 -16.86 -27.33 4.36
CA LYS A 188 -17.80 -28.16 5.11
C LYS A 188 -17.55 -29.64 4.86
N ARG A 189 -17.51 -30.07 3.58
CA ARG A 189 -17.26 -31.47 3.22
C ARG A 189 -15.91 -32.00 3.71
N ALA A 190 -14.91 -31.13 3.81
CA ALA A 190 -13.59 -31.48 4.33
C ALA A 190 -13.50 -31.54 5.87
N GLY A 191 -14.55 -31.12 6.58
CA GLY A 191 -14.66 -31.19 8.03
C GLY A 191 -14.42 -29.87 8.76
N ALA A 192 -14.73 -28.73 8.12
CA ALA A 192 -14.74 -27.42 8.80
C ALA A 192 -15.86 -27.29 9.84
N ASP A 193 -16.91 -28.11 9.75
CA ASP A 193 -18.02 -28.20 10.71
C ASP A 193 -17.74 -29.15 11.88
N LYS A 194 -16.61 -29.87 11.85
CA LYS A 194 -16.20 -30.78 12.92
C LYS A 194 -15.50 -30.02 14.04
N SER A 195 -15.59 -30.55 15.25
CA SER A 195 -14.81 -30.07 16.40
C SER A 195 -13.53 -30.87 16.56
N TYR A 196 -12.47 -30.19 16.98
CA TYR A 196 -11.14 -30.71 17.24
C TYR A 196 -10.69 -30.31 18.66
N PRO A 197 -11.28 -30.88 19.74
CA PRO A 197 -11.19 -30.32 21.09
C PRO A 197 -9.76 -30.11 21.60
N GLU A 198 -8.85 -31.05 21.35
CA GLU A 198 -7.45 -30.93 21.77
C GLU A 198 -6.70 -29.84 20.98
N ALA A 199 -6.92 -29.76 19.67
CA ALA A 199 -6.27 -28.77 18.82
C ALA A 199 -6.81 -27.36 19.10
N GLU A 200 -8.13 -27.24 19.31
CA GLU A 200 -8.80 -26.01 19.71
C GLU A 200 -8.27 -25.51 21.06
N LYS A 201 -8.09 -26.41 22.04
CA LYS A 201 -7.51 -26.05 23.34
C LYS A 201 -6.06 -25.56 23.22
N ARG A 202 -5.24 -26.23 22.42
CA ARG A 202 -3.85 -25.80 22.16
C ARG A 202 -3.79 -24.42 21.51
N GLU A 203 -4.68 -24.14 20.57
CA GLU A 203 -4.77 -22.84 19.89
C GLU A 203 -5.25 -21.74 20.84
N ALA A 204 -6.27 -22.01 21.67
CA ALA A 204 -6.75 -21.10 22.69
C ALA A 204 -5.65 -20.77 23.73
N ASP A 205 -4.91 -21.77 24.20
CA ASP A 205 -3.79 -21.56 25.13
C ASP A 205 -2.66 -20.75 24.49
N PHE A 206 -2.40 -20.94 23.19
CA PHE A 206 -1.44 -20.12 22.46
C PHE A 206 -1.90 -18.67 22.33
N HIS A 207 -3.16 -18.43 21.94
CA HIS A 207 -3.73 -17.08 21.85
C HIS A 207 -3.70 -16.36 23.20
N ARG A 208 -4.04 -17.05 24.29
CA ARG A 208 -3.94 -16.49 25.64
C ARG A 208 -2.52 -16.04 25.97
N ARG A 209 -1.51 -16.86 25.71
CA ARG A 209 -0.10 -16.49 25.93
C ARG A 209 0.33 -15.29 25.08
N VAL A 210 -0.15 -15.22 23.84
CA VAL A 210 0.15 -14.10 22.93
C VAL A 210 -0.49 -12.81 23.44
N GLU A 211 -1.75 -12.86 23.90
CA GLU A 211 -2.44 -11.72 24.50
C GLU A 211 -1.75 -11.25 25.80
N GLU A 212 -1.39 -12.18 26.68
CA GLU A 212 -0.64 -11.90 27.91
C GLU A 212 0.70 -11.21 27.60
N TYR A 213 1.45 -11.75 26.63
CA TYR A 213 2.71 -11.17 26.17
C TYR A 213 2.52 -9.78 25.55
N HIS A 214 1.49 -9.57 24.74
CA HIS A 214 1.18 -8.24 24.18
C HIS A 214 0.74 -7.25 25.27
N ALA A 215 0.01 -7.70 26.28
CA ALA A 215 -0.39 -6.88 27.43
C ALA A 215 0.80 -6.55 28.34
N GLU A 216 1.79 -7.44 28.45
CA GLU A 216 3.07 -7.17 29.10
C GLU A 216 3.86 -6.13 28.30
N LEU A 217 4.06 -6.35 26.99
CA LEU A 217 4.71 -5.37 26.11
C LEU A 217 4.03 -4.00 26.17
N ALA A 218 2.70 -3.93 26.21
CA ALA A 218 1.97 -2.67 26.30
C ALA A 218 2.17 -1.95 27.65
N ARG A 219 2.39 -2.70 28.74
CA ARG A 219 2.72 -2.13 30.07
C ARG A 219 4.17 -1.67 30.15
N THR A 220 5.09 -2.40 29.55
CA THR A 220 6.53 -2.11 29.60
C THR A 220 6.94 -1.05 28.58
N GLU A 221 6.37 -1.08 27.37
CA GLU A 221 6.60 -0.06 26.33
C GLU A 221 5.62 1.11 26.50
N SER A 222 5.80 1.96 27.52
CA SER A 222 5.10 3.26 27.57
C SER A 222 5.71 4.20 26.52
N LYS A 223 5.30 4.07 25.26
CA LYS A 223 5.67 5.01 24.19
C LYS A 223 4.81 6.28 24.33
N GLU A 224 5.02 7.05 25.39
CA GLU A 224 4.57 8.44 25.36
C GLU A 224 5.35 9.16 24.26
N HIS A 225 4.62 9.62 23.24
CA HIS A 225 5.21 10.41 22.17
C HIS A 225 5.60 11.78 22.73
N VAL A 226 6.83 11.89 23.21
CA VAL A 226 7.41 13.18 23.61
C VAL A 226 7.53 14.04 22.36
N LYS A 227 6.72 15.11 22.31
CA LYS A 227 6.80 16.10 21.24
C LYS A 227 7.95 17.05 21.53
N ASP A 228 8.86 17.19 20.58
CA ASP A 228 9.88 18.24 20.65
C ASP A 228 9.22 19.62 20.46
N THR A 229 9.22 20.42 21.52
CA THR A 229 8.69 21.79 21.54
C THR A 229 9.78 22.86 21.51
N SER A 230 11.05 22.49 21.27
CA SER A 230 12.17 23.42 21.23
C SER A 230 11.97 24.51 20.17
N MET A 231 12.49 25.72 20.44
CA MET A 231 12.40 26.85 19.50
C MET A 231 13.00 26.52 18.14
N LEU A 232 14.08 25.74 18.13
CA LEU A 232 14.74 25.29 16.91
C LEU A 232 13.81 24.39 16.08
N THR A 233 13.11 23.45 16.70
CA THR A 233 12.13 22.59 16.01
C THR A 233 10.93 23.38 15.50
N LYS A 234 10.46 24.38 16.25
CA LYS A 234 9.44 25.32 15.76
C LYS A 234 9.92 26.13 14.55
N ALA A 235 11.17 26.59 14.56
CA ALA A 235 11.77 27.33 13.45
C ALA A 235 11.91 26.44 12.19
N ILE A 236 12.42 25.21 12.34
CA ILE A 236 12.49 24.23 11.24
C ILE A 236 11.09 23.97 10.66
N ARG A 237 10.08 23.80 11.51
CA ARG A 237 8.69 23.63 11.08
C ARG A 237 8.15 24.83 10.32
N ALA A 238 8.38 26.03 10.83
CA ALA A 238 7.98 27.25 10.15
C ALA A 238 8.63 27.33 8.75
N ILE A 239 9.91 26.96 8.62
CA ILE A 239 10.63 26.97 7.34
C ILE A 239 9.99 26.01 6.35
N TRP A 240 9.82 24.72 6.67
CA TRP A 240 9.27 23.78 5.69
C TRP A 240 7.78 24.00 5.41
N ILE A 241 7.01 24.53 6.36
CA ILE A 241 5.59 24.88 6.14
C ILE A 241 5.48 26.12 5.25
N VAL A 242 6.14 27.22 5.62
CA VAL A 242 5.97 28.50 4.93
C VAL A 242 6.66 28.46 3.57
N ILE A 243 7.96 28.13 3.54
CA ILE A 243 8.73 28.14 2.30
C ILE A 243 8.40 26.92 1.45
N GLY A 244 8.25 25.75 2.08
CA GLY A 244 8.01 24.50 1.37
C GLY A 244 6.58 24.30 0.87
N LEU A 245 5.57 24.84 1.53
CA LEU A 245 4.16 24.59 1.17
C LEU A 245 3.37 25.87 0.87
N VAL A 246 3.45 26.90 1.71
CA VAL A 246 2.64 28.11 1.55
C VAL A 246 3.03 28.90 0.30
N ILE A 247 4.33 29.08 0.03
CA ILE A 247 4.80 29.80 -1.16
C ILE A 247 4.32 29.10 -2.46
N PRO A 248 4.54 27.78 -2.66
CA PRO A 248 3.99 27.08 -3.83
C PRO A 248 2.47 27.16 -3.92
N ALA A 249 1.75 27.09 -2.80
CA ALA A 249 0.28 27.20 -2.80
C ALA A 249 -0.20 28.58 -3.28
N ILE A 250 0.47 29.67 -2.85
CA ILE A 250 0.16 31.03 -3.31
C ILE A 250 0.46 31.17 -4.81
N LEU A 251 1.59 30.64 -5.27
CA LEU A 251 1.95 30.69 -6.69
C LEU A 251 0.97 29.86 -7.55
N ALA A 252 0.57 28.67 -7.09
CA ALA A 252 -0.46 27.87 -7.75
C ALA A 252 -1.81 28.60 -7.78
N TRP A 253 -2.20 29.27 -6.69
CA TRP A 253 -3.40 30.11 -6.64
C TRP A 253 -3.34 31.25 -7.66
N ARG A 254 -2.18 31.90 -7.78
CA ARG A 254 -1.94 32.96 -8.77
C ARG A 254 -2.06 32.43 -10.20
N VAL A 255 -1.49 31.26 -10.49
CA VAL A 255 -1.64 30.61 -11.81
C VAL A 255 -3.11 30.36 -12.12
N LEU A 256 -3.87 29.85 -11.15
CA LEU A 256 -5.26 29.44 -11.34
C LEU A 256 -6.24 30.62 -11.47
N PHE A 257 -6.13 31.64 -10.61
CA PHE A 257 -7.12 32.72 -10.52
C PHE A 257 -6.64 34.08 -11.04
N ASN A 258 -5.34 34.27 -11.22
CA ASN A 258 -4.75 35.57 -11.58
C ASN A 258 -3.99 35.52 -12.91
N SER A 259 -4.57 34.78 -13.87
CA SER A 259 -4.07 34.64 -15.24
C SER A 259 -5.19 35.02 -16.23
N PRO A 260 -5.39 36.32 -16.49
CA PRO A 260 -6.51 36.81 -17.32
C PRO A 260 -6.41 36.43 -18.79
N ASP A 261 -5.19 36.19 -19.28
CA ASP A 261 -4.89 35.81 -20.65
C ASP A 261 -3.80 34.74 -20.70
N LEU A 262 -3.58 34.19 -21.90
CA LEU A 262 -2.66 33.07 -22.09
C LEU A 262 -1.19 33.44 -21.83
N TYR A 263 -0.79 34.68 -22.13
CA TYR A 263 0.56 35.16 -21.85
C TYR A 263 0.79 35.26 -20.35
N ALA A 264 -0.14 35.89 -19.62
CA ALA A 264 -0.09 35.98 -18.16
C ALA A 264 -0.08 34.59 -17.50
N TYR A 265 -0.86 33.64 -18.04
CA TYR A 265 -0.82 32.24 -17.59
C TYR A 265 0.57 31.63 -17.72
N TYR A 266 1.21 31.73 -18.89
CA TYR A 266 2.55 31.16 -19.09
C TYR A 266 3.58 31.80 -18.17
N VAL A 267 3.58 33.13 -18.02
CA VAL A 267 4.51 33.83 -17.11
C VAL A 267 4.32 33.38 -15.67
N ASN A 268 3.08 33.33 -15.19
CA ASN A 268 2.79 32.89 -13.82
C ASN A 268 3.17 31.41 -13.61
N ARG A 269 2.94 30.55 -14.62
CA ARG A 269 3.24 29.12 -14.55
C ARG A 269 4.73 28.84 -14.56
N GLU A 270 5.52 29.51 -15.40
CA GLU A 270 6.98 29.36 -15.38
C GLU A 270 7.55 29.81 -14.03
N LEU A 271 7.09 30.95 -13.49
CA LEU A 271 7.47 31.39 -12.14
C LEU A 271 7.11 30.33 -11.07
N PHE A 272 5.92 29.73 -11.18
CA PHE A 272 5.51 28.66 -10.29
C PHE A 272 6.47 27.46 -10.39
N TYR A 273 6.83 27.01 -11.59
CA TYR A 273 7.75 25.88 -11.79
C TYR A 273 9.15 26.17 -11.24
N ASP A 274 9.71 27.34 -11.56
CA ASP A 274 11.06 27.73 -11.18
C ASP A 274 11.23 27.91 -9.67
N VAL A 275 10.19 28.41 -8.98
CA VAL A 275 10.25 28.59 -7.52
C VAL A 275 9.95 27.29 -6.79
N THR A 276 8.99 26.51 -7.28
CA THR A 276 8.49 25.31 -6.57
C THR A 276 9.54 24.22 -6.43
N ILE A 277 10.51 24.12 -7.36
CA ILE A 277 11.61 23.16 -7.23
C ILE A 277 12.45 23.43 -5.98
N TRP A 278 12.79 24.70 -5.74
CA TRP A 278 13.56 25.12 -4.56
C TRP A 278 12.75 24.96 -3.28
N CYS A 279 11.47 25.34 -3.30
CA CYS A 279 10.55 25.10 -2.18
C CYS A 279 10.48 23.62 -1.83
N THR A 280 10.49 22.74 -2.83
CA THR A 280 10.40 21.28 -2.62
C THR A 280 11.68 20.71 -2.04
N LEU A 281 12.85 21.16 -2.50
CA LEU A 281 14.12 20.78 -1.89
C LEU A 281 14.19 21.23 -0.42
N ILE A 282 13.78 22.47 -0.14
CA ILE A 282 13.70 23.01 1.23
C ILE A 282 12.72 22.17 2.07
N TYR A 283 11.54 21.86 1.53
CA TYR A 283 10.57 21.01 2.20
C TYR A 283 11.18 19.67 2.59
N PHE A 284 11.77 18.92 1.66
CA PHE A 284 12.31 17.60 1.96
C PHE A 284 13.47 17.65 2.97
N VAL A 285 14.38 18.61 2.83
CA VAL A 285 15.53 18.75 3.74
C VAL A 285 15.07 19.10 5.16
N PHE A 286 14.23 20.12 5.32
CA PHE A 286 13.82 20.59 6.65
C PHE A 286 12.76 19.68 7.28
N ALA A 287 11.87 19.05 6.51
CA ALA A 287 10.95 18.05 7.02
C ALA A 287 11.70 16.78 7.47
N TRP A 288 12.71 16.35 6.71
CA TRP A 288 13.59 15.25 7.14
C TRP A 288 14.37 15.63 8.40
N TRP A 289 14.84 16.87 8.51
CA TRP A 289 15.53 17.35 9.71
C TRP A 289 14.62 17.37 10.96
N ASP A 290 13.38 17.86 10.82
CA ASP A 290 12.36 17.80 11.89
C ASP A 290 12.09 16.35 12.31
N LEU A 291 12.00 15.42 11.34
CA LEU A 291 11.83 13.99 11.60
C LEU A 291 13.01 13.41 12.40
N GLN A 292 14.25 13.73 12.03
CA GLN A 292 15.44 13.23 12.73
C GLN A 292 15.52 13.78 14.16
N ARG A 293 15.19 15.05 14.36
CA ARG A 293 15.13 15.66 15.70
C ARG A 293 14.03 15.02 16.56
N SER A 294 12.85 14.82 15.98
CA SER A 294 11.76 14.15 16.67
C SER A 294 12.16 12.72 17.12
N LYS A 295 12.89 11.98 16.26
CA LYS A 295 13.43 10.67 16.60
C LYS A 295 14.52 10.71 17.67
N SER A 296 15.42 11.70 17.64
CA SER A 296 16.48 11.81 18.65
C SER A 296 15.92 12.13 20.02
N VAL A 297 14.92 13.03 20.11
CA VAL A 297 14.22 13.37 21.36
C VAL A 297 13.49 12.16 21.93
N GLN A 298 12.81 11.38 21.08
CA GLN A 298 12.15 10.13 21.50
C GLN A 298 13.13 9.08 22.02
N ARG A 299 14.30 8.93 21.38
CA ARG A 299 15.34 8.02 21.86
C ARG A 299 15.90 8.47 23.20
N SER A 300 16.19 9.76 23.36
CA SER A 300 16.73 10.29 24.61
C SER A 300 15.74 10.17 25.77
N SER A 301 14.44 10.33 25.51
CA SER A 301 13.41 10.14 26.53
C SER A 301 13.26 8.67 26.94
N GLN A 302 13.34 7.75 25.98
CA GLN A 302 13.33 6.30 26.25
C GLN A 302 14.53 5.87 27.10
N THR A 303 15.75 6.29 26.75
CA THR A 303 16.96 5.99 27.54
C THR A 303 16.90 6.58 28.95
N SER A 304 16.26 7.74 29.12
CA SER A 304 16.08 8.36 30.44
C SER A 304 15.05 7.61 31.28
N ALA A 305 13.95 7.16 30.68
CA ALA A 305 12.93 6.36 31.35
C ALA A 305 13.47 4.98 31.78
N GLU A 306 14.26 4.31 30.94
CA GLU A 306 14.92 3.03 31.28
C GLU A 306 15.88 3.16 32.47
N LYS A 307 16.62 4.29 32.56
CA LYS A 307 17.51 4.55 33.71
C LYS A 307 16.76 4.82 35.00
N VAL A 308 15.60 5.48 34.95
CA VAL A 308 14.76 5.74 36.14
C VAL A 308 14.05 4.46 36.61
N ALA A 309 13.66 3.57 35.69
CA ALA A 309 13.07 2.27 36.05
C ALA A 309 14.06 1.26 36.63
N ALA A 310 15.37 1.49 36.47
CA ALA A 310 16.45 0.61 36.96
C ALA A 310 17.01 1.01 38.34
N VAL A 311 16.50 2.07 38.96
CA VAL A 311 16.84 2.55 40.31
C VAL A 311 15.68 2.29 41.26
#